data_AF-A0A950BB95-F1
#
_entry.id   AF-A0A950BB95-F1
#
_cell.length_a   1.000
_cell.length_b   1.000
_cell.length_c   1.000
_cell.angle_alpha   90.00
_cell.angle_beta   90.00
_cell.angle_gamma   90.00
#
_symmetry.space_group_name_H-M   'P 1'
#
loop_
_entity.id
_entity.type
_entity.pdbx_description
1 polymer ?
#
loop_
_entity_poly.entity_id
_entity_poly.type
_entity_poly.pdbx_seq_one_letter_code
_entity_poly.pdbx_strand_id
1 'polypeptide(L)'
;NVDAAAADAALRKRLQAVISSLDGKNKLAASNFSEQFLKNSPIDVVQKALDSMRAGVGSCQPVGRMQSSSPIAASVLLGCTKGFVPLELAVEPQAPYRISGILLRPAFWK
;
A
#
# COMPACT_ATOMS: atom_id res chain seq x y z
N ASN A 1 -14.62 4.52 18.83
CA ASN A 1 -13.35 3.95 19.31
C ASN A 1 -12.81 2.97 18.29
N VAL A 2 -11.58 3.16 17.84
CA VAL A 2 -10.89 2.23 16.92
C VAL A 2 -10.29 1.11 17.75
N ASP A 3 -10.51 -0.14 17.34
CA ASP A 3 -9.72 -1.27 17.88
C ASP A 3 -8.33 -1.23 17.25
N ALA A 4 -7.37 -0.69 18.01
CA ALA A 4 -6.02 -0.44 17.51
C ALA A 4 -5.27 -1.72 17.10
N ALA A 5 -5.51 -2.84 17.80
CA ALA A 5 -4.85 -4.10 17.51
C ALA A 5 -5.40 -4.72 16.22
N ALA A 6 -6.73 -4.75 16.07
CA ALA A 6 -7.36 -5.23 14.85
C ALA A 6 -7.02 -4.35 13.64
N ALA A 7 -6.97 -3.02 13.85
CA ALA A 7 -6.57 -2.07 12.82
C ALA A 7 -5.13 -2.26 12.35
N ASP A 8 -4.14 -2.37 13.25
CA ASP A 8 -2.74 -2.58 12.84
C ASP A 8 -2.55 -3.94 12.14
N ALA A 9 -3.24 -4.99 12.61
CA ALA A 9 -3.20 -6.30 11.96
C ALA A 9 -3.76 -6.24 10.52
N ALA A 10 -4.91 -5.58 10.33
CA ALA A 10 -5.52 -5.41 9.01
C ALA A 10 -4.66 -4.51 8.10
N LEU A 11 -4.09 -3.43 8.63
CA LEU A 11 -3.16 -2.54 7.94
C LEU A 11 -1.94 -3.30 7.44
N ARG A 12 -1.29 -4.12 8.29
CA ARG A 12 -0.15 -4.97 7.91
C ARG A 12 -0.51 -5.93 6.79
N LYS A 13 -1.67 -6.60 6.90
CA LYS A 13 -2.15 -7.53 5.87
C LYS A 13 -2.34 -6.84 4.53
N ARG A 14 -2.96 -5.65 4.53
CA ARG A 14 -3.22 -4.85 3.32
C ARG A 14 -1.94 -4.31 2.71
N LEU A 15 -1.04 -3.83 3.54
CA LEU A 15 0.30 -3.40 3.14
C LEU A 15 1.05 -4.53 2.45
N GLN A 16 1.03 -5.74 3.01
CA GLN A 16 1.65 -6.90 2.39
C GLN A 16 1.02 -7.24 1.03
N ALA A 17 -0.30 -7.11 0.89
CA ALA A 17 -0.98 -7.31 -0.39
C ALA A 17 -0.53 -6.27 -1.44
N VAL A 18 -0.45 -4.99 -1.06
CA VAL A 18 0.01 -3.89 -1.94
C VAL A 18 1.45 -4.13 -2.36
N ILE A 19 2.35 -4.44 -1.43
CA ILE A 19 3.75 -4.73 -1.72
C ILE A 19 3.88 -5.97 -2.63
N SER A 20 3.12 -7.02 -2.38
CA SER A 20 3.12 -8.22 -3.23
C SER A 20 2.66 -7.91 -4.66
N SER A 21 1.76 -6.93 -4.82
CA SER A 21 1.32 -6.47 -6.13
C SER A 21 2.32 -5.57 -6.82
N LEU A 22 3.01 -4.70 -6.07
CA LEU A 22 4.13 -3.90 -6.58
C LEU A 22 5.31 -4.76 -7.03
N ASP A 23 5.58 -5.86 -6.32
CA ASP A 23 6.55 -6.87 -6.75
C ASP A 23 5.98 -7.81 -7.84
N GLY A 24 4.73 -7.57 -8.25
CA GLY A 24 3.91 -8.28 -9.22
C GLY A 24 3.90 -9.79 -9.07
N LYS A 25 3.79 -10.24 -7.81
CA LYS A 25 3.48 -11.61 -7.43
C LYS A 25 1.97 -11.88 -7.44
N ASN A 26 1.16 -10.87 -7.08
CA ASN A 26 -0.29 -11.00 -6.93
C ASN A 26 -1.02 -9.76 -7.47
N LYS A 27 -2.27 -9.93 -7.93
CA LYS A 27 -3.16 -8.80 -8.21
C LYS A 27 -3.91 -8.38 -6.96
N LEU A 28 -4.25 -7.09 -6.84
CA LEU A 28 -5.09 -6.61 -5.76
C LEU A 28 -6.57 -6.89 -6.06
N ALA A 29 -7.27 -7.48 -5.09
CA ALA A 29 -8.72 -7.58 -5.15
C ALA A 29 -9.37 -6.25 -4.73
N ALA A 30 -10.46 -5.86 -5.40
CA ALA A 30 -11.24 -4.66 -5.06
C ALA A 30 -11.72 -4.66 -3.60
N SER A 31 -11.98 -5.84 -3.02
CA SER A 31 -12.35 -6.01 -1.61
C SER A 31 -11.29 -5.55 -0.60
N ASN A 32 -10.08 -5.23 -1.05
CA ASN A 32 -9.08 -4.57 -0.22
C ASN A 32 -9.38 -3.10 0.05
N PHE A 33 -10.17 -2.45 -0.79
CA PHE A 33 -10.34 -0.99 -0.82
C PHE A 33 -11.72 -0.57 -0.36
N SER A 34 -11.81 0.61 0.23
CA SER A 34 -13.09 1.21 0.56
C SER A 34 -13.86 1.57 -0.71
N GLU A 35 -15.18 1.62 -0.60
CA GLU A 35 -16.03 2.04 -1.72
C GLU A 35 -15.72 3.47 -2.16
N GLN A 36 -15.44 4.35 -1.19
CA GLN A 36 -15.08 5.74 -1.47
C GLN A 36 -13.76 5.84 -2.23
N PHE A 37 -12.77 4.99 -1.92
CA PHE A 37 -11.53 4.94 -2.68
C PHE A 37 -11.79 4.47 -4.12
N LEU A 38 -12.53 3.38 -4.30
CA LEU A 38 -12.78 2.80 -5.62
C LEU A 38 -13.62 3.71 -6.54
N LYS A 39 -14.46 4.59 -5.99
CA LYS A 39 -15.17 5.63 -6.77
C LYS A 39 -14.20 6.59 -7.46
N ASN A 40 -13.09 6.92 -6.82
CA ASN A 40 -12.10 7.86 -7.34
C ASN A 40 -10.95 7.16 -8.07
N SER A 41 -10.68 5.91 -7.72
CA SER A 41 -9.57 5.13 -8.24
C SER A 41 -10.03 3.67 -8.46
N PRO A 42 -10.66 3.39 -9.61
CA PRO A 42 -11.06 2.04 -9.99
C PRO A 42 -9.91 1.03 -9.90
N ILE A 43 -10.21 -0.22 -9.55
CA ILE A 43 -9.18 -1.22 -9.23
C ILE A 43 -8.22 -1.51 -10.41
N ASP A 44 -8.70 -1.41 -11.64
CA ASP A 44 -7.90 -1.55 -12.85
C ASP A 44 -6.91 -0.39 -13.01
N VAL A 45 -7.33 0.84 -12.69
CA VAL A 45 -6.46 2.02 -12.67
C VAL A 45 -5.38 1.88 -11.60
N VAL A 46 -5.76 1.40 -10.41
CA VAL A 46 -4.82 1.14 -9.31
C VAL A 46 -3.80 0.09 -9.73
N GLN A 47 -4.25 -1.06 -10.25
CA GLN A 47 -3.35 -2.12 -10.70
C GLN A 47 -2.40 -1.63 -11.79
N LYS A 48 -2.90 -0.87 -12.77
CA LYS A 48 -2.07 -0.29 -13.83
C LYS A 48 -1.02 0.68 -13.28
N ALA A 49 -1.35 1.48 -12.26
CA ALA A 49 -0.39 2.38 -11.61
C ALA A 49 0.73 1.60 -10.89
N LEU A 50 0.37 0.52 -10.17
CA LEU A 50 1.34 -0.36 -9.52
C LEU A 50 2.25 -1.06 -10.54
N ASP A 51 1.68 -1.56 -11.64
CA ASP A 51 2.42 -2.21 -12.73
C ASP A 51 3.38 -1.22 -13.43
N SER A 52 2.92 0.02 -13.66
CA SER A 52 3.73 1.08 -14.27
C SER A 52 4.90 1.47 -13.36
N MET A 53 4.66 1.53 -12.05
CA MET A 53 5.71 1.78 -11.06
C MET A 53 6.75 0.65 -11.11
N ARG A 54 6.32 -0.62 -11.07
CA ARG A 54 7.21 -1.78 -11.18
C ARG A 54 8.04 -1.76 -12.45
N ALA A 55 7.46 -1.41 -13.60
CA ALA A 55 8.19 -1.27 -14.85
C ALA A 55 9.28 -0.18 -14.76
N GLY A 56 8.99 0.92 -14.06
CA GLY A 56 9.92 2.01 -13.82
C GLY A 56 11.08 1.66 -12.90
N VAL A 57 10.80 1.05 -11.72
CA VAL A 57 11.79 0.86 -10.64
C VAL A 57 12.29 -0.57 -10.43
N GLY A 58 11.69 -1.55 -11.12
CA GLY A 58 11.96 -2.97 -10.95
C GLY A 58 11.23 -3.60 -9.76
N SER A 59 11.66 -4.80 -9.38
CA SER A 59 11.11 -5.51 -8.21
C SER A 59 11.43 -4.77 -6.93
N CYS A 60 10.49 -4.78 -5.98
CA CYS A 60 10.53 -3.98 -4.76
C CYS A 60 10.33 -4.87 -3.52
N GLN A 61 11.16 -4.66 -2.49
CA GLN A 61 11.01 -5.28 -1.18
C GLN A 61 11.01 -4.21 -0.07
N PRO A 62 10.29 -4.43 1.04
CA PRO A 62 10.36 -3.50 2.17
C PRO A 62 11.76 -3.51 2.78
N VAL A 63 12.36 -2.34 2.95
CA VAL A 63 13.68 -2.16 3.61
C VAL A 63 13.56 -1.41 4.94
N GLY A 64 12.39 -0.83 5.22
CA GLY A 64 12.09 -0.23 6.51
C GLY A 64 10.62 0.15 6.60
N ARG A 65 10.07 0.13 7.81
CA ARG A 65 8.76 0.70 8.13
C ARG A 65 8.99 1.82 9.13
N MET A 66 8.48 3.01 8.82
CA MET A 66 8.49 4.12 9.77
C MET A 66 7.52 3.80 10.90
N GLN A 67 7.97 4.02 12.13
CA GLN A 67 7.15 3.88 13.31
C GLN A 67 6.08 5.00 13.30
N SER A 68 4.81 4.60 13.37
CA SER A 68 3.65 5.49 13.37
C SER A 68 2.90 5.31 14.68
N SER A 69 2.42 6.41 15.26
CA SER A 69 1.51 6.38 16.42
C SER A 69 0.07 6.04 16.02
N SER A 70 -0.24 6.04 14.72
CA SER A 70 -1.56 5.71 14.19
C SER A 70 -1.68 4.20 13.89
N PRO A 71 -2.68 3.50 14.45
CA PRO A 71 -2.91 2.08 14.15
C PRO A 71 -3.51 1.85 12.75
N ILE A 72 -3.93 2.90 12.06
CA ILE A 72 -4.60 2.84 10.75
C ILE A 72 -3.76 3.39 9.60
N ALA A 73 -2.52 3.80 9.87
CA ALA A 73 -1.63 4.33 8.84
C ALA A 73 -0.19 3.84 9.00
N ALA A 74 0.44 3.49 7.88
CA ALA A 74 1.83 3.07 7.83
C ALA A 74 2.56 3.73 6.68
N SER A 75 3.81 4.12 6.93
CA SER A 75 4.76 4.52 5.90
C SER A 75 5.88 3.48 5.83
N VAL A 76 6.17 3.01 4.62
CA VAL A 76 7.17 1.97 4.34
C VAL A 76 8.11 2.49 3.28
N LEU A 77 9.40 2.24 3.47
CA LEU A 77 10.39 2.42 2.43
C LEU A 77 10.58 1.09 1.69
N LEU A 78 10.37 1.12 0.38
CA LEU A 78 10.62 -0.01 -0.51
C LEU A 78 11.99 0.17 -1.15
N GLY A 79 12.87 -0.81 -1.00
CA GLY A 79 14.08 -0.94 -1.79
C GLY A 79 13.77 -1.69 -3.07
N CYS A 80 13.85 -0.99 -4.19
CA CYS A 80 13.62 -1.56 -5.51
C CYS A 80 14.95 -1.75 -6.26
N THR A 81 14.90 -2.44 -7.40
CA THR A 81 16.07 -2.69 -8.24
C THR A 81 16.79 -1.40 -8.64
N LYS A 82 16.04 -0.37 -9.04
CA LYS A 82 16.61 0.88 -9.59
C LYS A 82 16.58 2.07 -8.63
N GLY A 83 16.03 1.91 -7.42
CA GLY A 83 15.86 3.03 -6.51
C GLY A 83 15.12 2.64 -5.25
N PHE A 84 14.69 3.64 -4.50
CA PHE A 84 13.83 3.45 -3.35
C PHE A 84 12.52 4.21 -3.54
N VAL A 85 11.42 3.60 -3.09
CA VAL A 85 10.07 4.15 -3.23
C VAL A 85 9.41 4.25 -1.85
N PRO A 86 9.08 5.46 -1.38
CA PRO A 86 8.21 5.63 -0.22
C PRO A 86 6.77 5.27 -0.57
N LEU A 87 6.19 4.37 0.23
CA LEU A 87 4.78 3.98 0.17
C LEU A 87 4.11 4.37 1.48
N GLU A 88 3.00 5.10 1.40
CA GLU A 88 2.10 5.35 2.52
C GLU A 88 0.78 4.64 2.27
N LEU A 89 0.26 4.01 3.32
CA LEU A 89 -1.00 3.28 3.30
C LEU A 89 -1.85 3.69 4.48
N ALA A 90 -3.12 3.98 4.22
CA ALA A 90 -4.14 4.21 5.24
C ALA A 90 -5.31 3.22 5.08
N VAL A 91 -5.89 2.83 6.20
CA VAL A 91 -7.12 2.03 6.27
C VAL A 91 -8.24 2.79 6.97
N GLU A 92 -9.49 2.41 6.71
CA GLU A 92 -10.66 2.90 7.43
C GLU A 92 -10.56 2.58 8.94
N PRO A 93 -11.07 3.45 9.83
CA PRO A 93 -11.04 3.23 11.28
C PRO A 93 -11.99 2.14 11.79
N GLN A 94 -12.85 1.61 10.93
CA GLN A 94 -13.82 0.56 11.23
C GLN A 94 -13.55 -0.71 10.44
N ALA A 95 -13.95 -1.86 10.99
CA ALA A 95 -13.93 -3.13 10.27
C ALA A 95 -14.71 -3.02 8.94
N PRO A 96 -14.22 -3.64 7.84
CA PRO A 96 -13.08 -4.55 7.78
C PRO A 96 -11.74 -3.84 7.49
N TYR A 97 -11.61 -2.58 7.92
CA TYR A 97 -10.40 -1.74 7.83
C TYR A 97 -9.90 -1.66 6.40
N ARG A 98 -10.76 -1.34 5.43
CA ARG A 98 -10.39 -1.36 4.01
C ARG A 98 -9.42 -0.21 3.71
N ILE A 99 -8.60 -0.38 2.68
CA ILE A 99 -7.67 0.66 2.21
C ILE A 99 -8.49 1.91 1.84
N SER A 100 -8.22 3.01 2.53
CA SER A 100 -8.83 4.32 2.29
C SER A 100 -7.89 5.27 1.55
N GLY A 101 -6.59 4.97 1.54
CA GLY A 101 -5.59 5.76 0.81
C GLY A 101 -4.31 4.98 0.53
N ILE A 102 -3.76 5.19 -0.66
CA ILE A 102 -2.42 4.76 -1.07
C ILE A 102 -1.72 5.99 -1.63
N LEU A 103 -0.51 6.26 -1.15
CA LEU A 103 0.37 7.26 -1.75
C LEU A 103 1.72 6.63 -2.07
N LEU A 104 2.10 6.68 -3.34
CA LEU A 104 3.43 6.34 -3.81
C LEU A 104 4.15 7.63 -4.13
N ARG A 105 5.26 7.90 -3.44
CA ARG A 105 6.07 9.09 -3.73
C ARG A 105 7.08 8.78 -4.83
N PRO A 106 7.56 9.80 -5.57
CA PRO A 106 8.59 9.61 -6.58
C PRO A 106 9.77 8.83 -6.03
N ALA A 107 10.29 7.91 -6.85
CA ALA A 107 11.46 7.13 -6.48
C ALA A 107 12.69 8.03 -6.36
N PHE A 108 13.55 7.76 -5.39
CA PHE A 108 14.90 8.30 -5.39
C PHE A 108 15.86 7.23 -5.90
N TRP A 109 16.59 7.59 -6.96
CA TRP A 109 17.49 6.68 -7.68
C TRP A 109 18.71 6.34 -6.82
N LYS A 110 19.17 5.10 -6.95
CA LYS A 110 20.42 4.62 -6.34
C LYS A 110 21.62 4.98 -7.21
#